data_AF-A0A8T5TG60-F1
#
_entry.id   AF-A0A8T5TG60-F1
#
_cell.length_a   1.000
_cell.length_b   1.000
_cell.length_c   1.000
_cell.angle_alpha   90.00
_cell.angle_beta   90.00
_cell.angle_gamma   90.00
#
_symmetry.space_group_name_H-M   'P 1'
#
loop_
_entity.id
_entity.type
_entity.pdbx_description
1 polymer ?
#
loop_
_entity_poly.entity_id
_entity_poly.type
_entity_poly.pdbx_seq_one_letter_code
_entity_poly.pdbx_strand_id
1 'polypeptide(L)'
;GHAKYVGHRRIEGNAPKDAAFRAGSVDLHAGYYAGLEADFKAAGPYDFVRYAKGWYLQEKPYQAALSSPLNVAFNHEYGAPLNESWFREAMAWMINYDPIPAAATQGYTRRSEATFLDSLSSVHAPYYNESLAAQYKRSFNYTHAAKILTDNGCTGTIGGTWILPDGITTIGPFTMICPPGWTDVRIFTEWVCADFTNFGITVTFETVDTDVAGGWDNWVAKWINRDYTLGMSVGEPKVIESPEVFFNAWRDHKAWNNNITGWNTAEAWEYDALYIQLETEDDPIRYQYLLNEIQRIFCEEIPEIPCFVNGYWYIYNDWYWEGWTNALNNYQQLITLWTNNQIPMKTRMILNLVATGCSYSEFGPGPSVWDIIKAIPFVGIFIIIGIFGICYIVYKIAKPNPKSKQEYNPYFS
;
A
#
# COMPACT_ATOMS: atom_id res chain seq x y z
N GLY A 1 -25.32 7.73 -15.87
CA GLY A 1 -24.70 7.51 -17.21
C GLY A 1 -23.31 6.95 -17.02
N HIS A 2 -22.76 6.21 -17.97
CA HIS A 2 -21.42 5.61 -17.85
C HIS A 2 -20.29 6.62 -18.10
N ALA A 3 -19.09 6.30 -17.61
CA ALA A 3 -17.88 7.07 -17.87
C ALA A 3 -17.57 7.16 -19.36
N LYS A 4 -17.44 8.39 -19.88
CA LYS A 4 -17.15 8.66 -21.29
C LYS A 4 -15.68 8.98 -21.57
N TYR A 5 -14.97 9.46 -20.56
CA TYR A 5 -13.58 9.88 -20.66
C TYR A 5 -12.78 9.32 -19.50
N VAL A 6 -11.53 8.99 -19.77
CA VAL A 6 -10.51 8.71 -18.74
C VAL A 6 -9.48 9.82 -18.85
N GLY A 7 -9.37 10.65 -17.82
CA GLY A 7 -8.35 11.68 -17.71
C GLY A 7 -7.25 11.21 -16.76
N HIS A 8 -5.99 11.31 -17.19
CA HIS A 8 -4.85 11.11 -16.31
C HIS A 8 -4.10 12.43 -16.15
N ARG A 9 -4.17 13.03 -14.97
CA ARG A 9 -3.38 14.22 -14.65
C ARG A 9 -2.02 13.78 -14.13
N ARG A 10 -0.95 14.19 -14.80
CA ARG A 10 0.41 14.02 -14.26
C ARG A 10 0.58 14.99 -13.09
N ILE A 11 0.76 14.45 -11.89
CA ILE A 11 0.97 15.18 -10.64
C ILE A 11 2.20 14.54 -9.99
N GLU A 12 3.20 15.35 -9.65
CA GLU A 12 4.50 14.89 -9.17
C GLU A 12 4.48 14.73 -7.65
N GLY A 13 5.04 13.61 -7.16
CA GLY A 13 5.08 13.25 -5.74
C GLY A 13 3.73 12.92 -5.08
N ASN A 14 3.78 12.31 -3.90
CA ASN A 14 2.58 11.90 -3.15
C ASN A 14 1.80 13.09 -2.60
N ALA A 15 2.45 14.05 -1.94
CA ALA A 15 1.74 15.15 -1.28
C ALA A 15 0.86 16.01 -2.22
N PRO A 16 1.33 16.38 -3.44
CA PRO A 16 0.46 17.07 -4.39
C PRO A 16 -0.67 16.18 -4.94
N LYS A 17 -0.47 14.87 -5.10
CA LYS A 17 -1.53 13.92 -5.49
C LYS A 17 -2.60 13.80 -4.40
N ASP A 18 -2.19 13.70 -3.14
CA ASP A 18 -3.08 13.66 -1.99
C ASP A 18 -3.93 14.94 -1.93
N ALA A 19 -3.31 16.11 -2.12
CA ALA A 19 -4.01 17.39 -2.16
C ALA A 19 -5.01 17.48 -3.33
N ALA A 20 -4.63 16.99 -4.52
CA ALA A 20 -5.51 16.97 -5.68
C ALA A 20 -6.72 16.04 -5.48
N PHE A 21 -6.52 14.92 -4.81
CA PHE A 21 -7.59 14.01 -4.43
C PHE A 21 -8.51 14.62 -3.36
N ARG A 22 -7.96 15.24 -2.30
CA ARG A 22 -8.76 16.00 -1.31
C ARG A 22 -9.59 17.12 -1.94
N ALA A 23 -9.09 17.72 -3.02
CA ALA A 23 -9.77 18.75 -3.78
C ALA A 23 -10.78 18.20 -4.81
N GLY A 24 -11.00 16.88 -4.88
CA GLY A 24 -11.97 16.25 -5.79
C GLY A 24 -11.61 16.34 -7.25
N SER A 25 -10.36 16.66 -7.56
CA SER A 25 -9.86 16.72 -8.94
C SER A 25 -9.34 15.38 -9.46
N VAL A 26 -9.37 14.34 -8.61
CA VAL A 26 -8.96 12.97 -8.89
C VAL A 26 -10.00 12.02 -8.28
N ASP A 27 -10.59 11.16 -9.11
CA ASP A 27 -11.61 10.19 -8.69
C ASP A 27 -11.01 8.89 -8.14
N LEU A 28 -9.87 8.47 -8.73
CA LEU A 28 -9.11 7.27 -8.36
C LEU A 28 -7.64 7.64 -8.17
N HIS A 29 -7.17 7.53 -6.93
CA HIS A 29 -5.80 7.76 -6.49
C HIS A 29 -5.04 6.44 -6.35
N ALA A 30 -3.99 6.27 -7.15
CA ALA A 30 -3.20 5.04 -7.25
C ALA A 30 -1.78 5.19 -6.69
N GLY A 31 -1.56 6.10 -5.74
CA GLY A 31 -0.31 6.24 -4.99
C GLY A 31 -0.52 6.07 -3.49
N TYR A 32 0.57 6.04 -2.73
CA TYR A 32 0.50 6.15 -1.27
C TYR A 32 -0.16 7.47 -0.88
N TYR A 33 -1.10 7.40 0.07
CA TYR A 33 -1.86 8.53 0.56
C TYR A 33 -1.62 8.74 2.05
N ALA A 34 -0.96 9.84 2.39
CA ALA A 34 -0.66 10.16 3.78
C ALA A 34 -1.90 10.71 4.48
N GLY A 35 -2.24 10.15 5.64
CA GLY A 35 -3.29 10.67 6.52
C GLY A 35 -4.71 10.19 6.20
N LEU A 36 -4.88 9.06 5.52
CA LEU A 36 -6.19 8.53 5.12
C LEU A 36 -7.14 8.36 6.33
N GLU A 37 -6.65 7.81 7.44
CA GLU A 37 -7.45 7.65 8.66
C GLU A 37 -7.89 9.01 9.26
N ALA A 38 -7.03 10.01 9.21
CA ALA A 38 -7.36 11.35 9.70
C ALA A 38 -8.45 11.99 8.82
N ASP A 39 -8.33 11.83 7.50
CA ASP A 39 -9.34 12.31 6.56
C ASP A 39 -10.69 11.59 6.74
N PHE A 40 -10.69 10.27 7.03
CA PHE A 40 -11.91 9.52 7.38
C PHE A 40 -12.59 10.02 8.65
N LYS A 41 -11.81 10.28 9.71
CA LYS A 41 -12.35 10.78 10.99
C LYS A 41 -12.84 12.23 10.89
N ALA A 42 -12.24 13.02 10.02
CA ALA A 42 -12.63 14.40 9.80
C ALA A 42 -13.89 14.54 8.92
N ALA A 43 -14.24 13.51 8.14
CA ALA A 43 -15.44 13.49 7.33
C ALA A 43 -16.69 13.26 8.20
N GLY A 44 -17.61 14.23 8.24
CA GLY A 44 -18.93 14.05 8.85
C GLY A 44 -19.86 13.18 7.98
N PRO A 45 -21.02 12.73 8.50
CA PRO A 45 -21.96 11.84 7.79
C PRO A 45 -22.55 12.39 6.48
N TYR A 46 -22.28 13.66 6.15
CA TYR A 46 -22.76 14.36 4.96
C TYR A 46 -21.63 15.01 4.15
N ASP A 47 -20.36 14.73 4.48
CA ASP A 47 -19.18 15.30 3.82
C ASP A 47 -18.69 14.39 2.69
N PHE A 48 -19.56 14.13 1.70
CA PHE A 48 -19.32 13.26 0.51
C PHE A 48 -18.04 13.61 -0.27
N VAL A 49 -17.48 14.81 -0.06
CA VAL A 49 -16.23 15.35 -0.61
C VAL A 49 -14.99 14.66 0.00
N ARG A 50 -15.05 14.26 1.27
CA ARG A 50 -13.95 13.59 2.00
C ARG A 50 -14.12 12.08 2.18
N TYR A 51 -15.13 11.48 1.56
CA TYR A 51 -15.30 10.01 1.55
C TYR A 51 -14.34 9.35 0.57
N ALA A 52 -13.04 9.42 0.87
CA ALA A 52 -12.15 8.43 0.31
C ALA A 52 -12.55 7.05 0.83
N LYS A 53 -12.31 6.02 0.03
CA LYS A 53 -12.50 4.63 0.35
C LYS A 53 -11.34 3.87 -0.24
N GLY A 54 -10.79 2.95 0.55
CA GLY A 54 -9.82 1.99 0.05
C GLY A 54 -10.50 0.70 -0.43
N TRP A 55 -9.69 -0.33 -0.66
CA TRP A 55 -10.18 -1.68 -0.95
C TRP A 55 -11.08 -2.22 0.17
N TYR A 56 -10.69 -2.00 1.43
CA TYR A 56 -11.47 -2.34 2.62
C TYR A 56 -12.38 -1.20 3.07
N LEU A 57 -12.83 -0.35 2.14
CA LEU A 57 -13.65 0.82 2.43
C LEU A 57 -12.95 1.75 3.44
N GLN A 58 -13.58 1.96 4.61
CA GLN A 58 -13.07 2.78 5.70
C GLN A 58 -12.63 1.94 6.91
N GLU A 59 -12.42 0.64 6.71
CA GLU A 59 -11.94 -0.26 7.76
C GLU A 59 -10.46 -0.54 7.56
N LYS A 60 -9.69 -0.61 8.67
CA LYS A 60 -8.27 -0.96 8.62
C LYS A 60 -8.09 -2.35 7.98
N PRO A 61 -7.05 -2.57 7.16
CA PRO A 61 -5.94 -1.65 6.87
C PRO A 61 -6.22 -0.62 5.75
N TYR A 62 -7.48 -0.46 5.32
CA TYR A 62 -7.97 0.42 4.25
C TYR A 62 -7.50 -0.01 2.86
N GLN A 63 -6.20 -0.15 2.68
CA GLN A 63 -5.53 -0.60 1.47
C GLN A 63 -5.18 -2.08 1.54
N ALA A 64 -5.09 -2.75 0.40
CA ALA A 64 -4.59 -4.11 0.35
C ALA A 64 -3.08 -4.11 0.10
N ALA A 65 -2.30 -4.71 0.99
CA ALA A 65 -0.88 -4.97 0.77
C ALA A 65 -0.72 -6.23 -0.09
N LEU A 66 -0.88 -6.03 -1.40
CA LEU A 66 -0.94 -7.05 -2.44
C LEU A 66 0.02 -6.74 -3.61
N SER A 67 0.91 -5.76 -3.44
CA SER A 67 1.93 -5.45 -4.45
C SER A 67 3.11 -6.44 -4.35
N SER A 68 4.30 -6.05 -4.76
CA SER A 68 5.54 -6.78 -4.46
C SER A 68 6.05 -6.40 -3.06
N PRO A 69 6.88 -7.26 -2.44
CA PRO A 69 7.74 -6.84 -1.34
C PRO A 69 8.55 -5.58 -1.72
N LEU A 70 8.55 -4.59 -0.82
CA LEU A 70 9.53 -3.50 -0.84
C LEU A 70 10.80 -4.02 -0.17
N ASN A 71 11.91 -4.04 -0.91
CA ASN A 71 13.14 -4.67 -0.46
C ASN A 71 14.31 -3.69 -0.37
N VAL A 72 15.32 -4.09 0.39
CA VAL A 72 16.69 -3.62 0.22
C VAL A 72 17.35 -4.50 -0.83
N ALA A 73 17.66 -3.92 -1.98
CA ALA A 73 18.37 -4.59 -3.05
C ALA A 73 19.85 -4.26 -3.03
N PHE A 74 20.66 -5.25 -3.38
CA PHE A 74 22.11 -5.17 -3.45
C PHE A 74 22.55 -5.16 -4.91
N ASN A 75 23.59 -4.39 -5.23
CA ASN A 75 24.31 -4.62 -6.47
C ASN A 75 25.28 -5.78 -6.25
N HIS A 76 24.93 -6.98 -6.73
CA HIS A 76 25.79 -8.17 -6.62
C HIS A 76 27.02 -8.08 -7.52
N GLU A 77 27.02 -7.20 -8.51
CA GLU A 77 28.19 -6.94 -9.38
C GLU A 77 29.15 -5.89 -8.79
N TYR A 78 28.80 -5.27 -7.66
CA TYR A 78 29.69 -4.34 -6.95
C TYR A 78 30.92 -5.04 -6.37
N GLY A 79 30.83 -6.36 -6.13
CA GLY A 79 31.85 -7.15 -5.45
C GLY A 79 31.73 -7.09 -3.93
N ALA A 80 32.78 -7.57 -3.25
CA ALA A 80 32.76 -7.73 -1.81
C ALA A 80 32.62 -6.37 -1.08
N PRO A 81 31.79 -6.29 -0.02
CA PRO A 81 31.05 -7.40 0.58
C PRO A 81 29.61 -7.56 0.06
N LEU A 82 29.13 -6.76 -0.90
CA LEU A 82 27.70 -6.77 -1.30
C LEU A 82 27.28 -8.07 -2.01
N ASN A 83 28.22 -8.73 -2.69
CA ASN A 83 27.99 -10.02 -3.36
C ASN A 83 28.08 -11.23 -2.40
N GLU A 84 28.42 -11.03 -1.14
CA GLU A 84 28.57 -12.10 -0.16
C GLU A 84 27.28 -12.37 0.64
N SER A 85 26.78 -13.60 0.64
CA SER A 85 25.53 -13.95 1.35
C SER A 85 25.61 -13.74 2.85
N TRP A 86 26.77 -14.02 3.47
CA TRP A 86 26.98 -13.74 4.90
C TRP A 86 26.86 -12.24 5.24
N PHE A 87 27.25 -11.35 4.32
CA PHE A 87 27.14 -9.92 4.55
C PHE A 87 25.69 -9.45 4.42
N ARG A 88 24.97 -9.96 3.41
CA ARG A 88 23.54 -9.69 3.24
C ARG A 88 22.73 -10.23 4.42
N GLU A 89 23.12 -11.39 4.97
CA GLU A 89 22.53 -11.93 6.21
C GLU A 89 22.81 -11.02 7.40
N ALA A 90 24.05 -10.57 7.59
CA ALA A 90 24.37 -9.60 8.64
C ALA A 90 23.51 -8.33 8.51
N MET A 91 23.39 -7.76 7.30
CA MET A 91 22.54 -6.60 7.05
C MET A 91 21.06 -6.87 7.33
N ALA A 92 20.56 -8.08 7.03
CA ALA A 92 19.18 -8.45 7.35
C ALA A 92 18.91 -8.44 8.87
N TRP A 93 19.90 -8.81 9.70
CA TRP A 93 19.81 -8.71 11.17
C TRP A 93 19.99 -7.30 11.72
N MET A 94 20.50 -6.36 10.90
CA MET A 94 20.63 -4.94 11.29
C MET A 94 19.33 -4.17 11.19
N ILE A 95 18.33 -4.64 10.42
CA ILE A 95 17.11 -3.88 10.16
C ILE A 95 16.10 -4.05 11.29
N ASN A 96 15.56 -2.93 11.78
CA ASN A 96 14.42 -2.91 12.69
C ASN A 96 13.10 -2.90 11.91
N TYR A 97 12.63 -4.09 11.54
CA TYR A 97 11.45 -4.28 10.67
C TYR A 97 10.13 -3.81 11.28
N ASP A 98 9.93 -4.03 12.58
CA ASP A 98 8.63 -3.89 13.24
C ASP A 98 8.00 -2.48 13.12
N PRO A 99 8.74 -1.38 13.30
CA PRO A 99 8.19 -0.03 13.13
C PRO A 99 7.96 0.36 11.68
N ILE A 100 8.57 -0.31 10.68
CA ILE A 100 8.61 0.16 9.30
C ILE A 100 7.20 0.32 8.70
N PRO A 101 6.28 -0.66 8.74
CA PRO A 101 4.94 -0.46 8.16
C PRO A 101 4.16 0.69 8.80
N ALA A 102 4.29 0.88 10.11
CA ALA A 102 3.63 1.99 10.79
C ALA A 102 4.26 3.34 10.42
N ALA A 103 5.59 3.43 10.36
CA ALA A 103 6.32 4.66 10.06
C ALA A 103 6.19 5.07 8.59
N ALA A 104 6.44 4.12 7.66
CA ALA A 104 6.46 4.38 6.23
C ALA A 104 5.05 4.48 5.64
N THR A 105 4.12 3.60 6.03
CA THR A 105 2.82 3.47 5.38
C THR A 105 1.62 3.71 6.30
N GLN A 106 1.83 4.20 7.53
CA GLN A 106 0.76 4.44 8.51
C GLN A 106 -0.06 3.17 8.84
N GLY A 107 0.56 1.99 8.68
CA GLY A 107 -0.08 0.70 8.98
C GLY A 107 -0.97 0.15 7.88
N TYR A 108 -0.91 0.70 6.66
CA TYR A 108 -1.61 0.13 5.50
C TYR A 108 -0.97 -1.18 5.01
N THR A 109 0.31 -1.36 5.31
CA THR A 109 1.08 -2.53 4.89
C THR A 109 1.45 -3.42 6.06
N ARG A 110 2.06 -4.56 5.75
CA ARG A 110 2.58 -5.52 6.73
C ARG A 110 3.99 -5.93 6.36
N ARG A 111 4.72 -6.46 7.34
CA ARG A 111 6.03 -7.04 7.15
C ARG A 111 5.99 -8.14 6.08
N SER A 112 7.04 -8.21 5.26
CA SER A 112 7.23 -9.28 4.28
C SER A 112 7.83 -10.53 4.93
N GLU A 113 7.52 -11.68 4.35
CA GLU A 113 8.11 -12.95 4.75
C GLU A 113 9.51 -13.14 4.14
N ALA A 114 10.41 -13.78 4.89
CA ALA A 114 11.78 -14.05 4.44
C ALA A 114 11.86 -15.01 3.25
N THR A 115 10.85 -15.85 3.07
CA THR A 115 10.71 -16.79 1.94
C THR A 115 10.19 -16.11 0.67
N PHE A 116 9.88 -14.81 0.72
CA PHE A 116 9.24 -13.99 -0.31
C PHE A 116 7.80 -14.41 -0.71
N LEU A 117 7.43 -15.69 -0.59
CA LEU A 117 6.04 -16.10 -0.72
C LEU A 117 5.21 -15.57 0.44
N ASP A 118 4.01 -15.12 0.12
CA ASP A 118 3.15 -14.37 1.02
C ASP A 118 2.05 -15.26 1.56
N SER A 119 2.10 -15.53 2.86
CA SER A 119 1.15 -16.39 3.58
C SER A 119 -0.30 -15.88 3.53
N LEU A 120 -0.53 -14.59 3.21
CA LEU A 120 -1.87 -14.01 3.09
C LEU A 120 -2.34 -13.81 1.64
N SER A 121 -1.49 -14.11 0.66
CA SER A 121 -1.91 -14.12 -0.74
C SER A 121 -2.65 -15.42 -1.07
N SER A 122 -3.81 -15.33 -1.72
CA SER A 122 -4.58 -16.51 -2.12
C SER A 122 -3.86 -17.44 -3.10
N VAL A 123 -2.86 -16.93 -3.83
CA VAL A 123 -2.10 -17.69 -4.83
C VAL A 123 -0.74 -18.17 -4.31
N HIS A 124 -0.18 -17.51 -3.29
CA HIS A 124 1.08 -17.94 -2.66
C HIS A 124 0.85 -18.83 -1.44
N ALA A 125 -0.21 -18.58 -0.64
CA ALA A 125 -0.44 -19.28 0.62
C ALA A 125 -0.45 -20.81 0.53
N PRO A 126 -0.98 -21.45 -0.54
CA PRO A 126 -0.90 -22.91 -0.68
C PRO A 126 0.53 -23.47 -0.78
N TYR A 127 1.49 -22.63 -1.19
CA TYR A 127 2.88 -23.02 -1.44
C TYR A 127 3.87 -22.45 -0.42
N TYR A 128 3.40 -21.59 0.47
CA TYR A 128 4.20 -20.98 1.52
C TYR A 128 4.75 -22.03 2.49
N ASN A 129 6.06 -22.04 2.68
CA ASN A 129 6.71 -22.96 3.60
C ASN A 129 6.92 -22.34 4.98
N GLU A 130 5.98 -22.60 5.89
CA GLU A 130 6.02 -22.06 7.25
C GLU A 130 7.24 -22.53 8.06
N SER A 131 7.71 -23.76 7.84
CA SER A 131 8.88 -24.29 8.56
C SER A 131 10.17 -23.56 8.15
N LEU A 132 10.37 -23.30 6.85
CA LEU A 132 11.47 -22.49 6.35
C LEU A 132 11.35 -21.05 6.86
N ALA A 133 10.16 -20.46 6.79
CA ALA A 133 9.95 -19.09 7.27
C ALA A 133 10.25 -18.96 8.78
N ALA A 134 9.90 -19.94 9.60
CA ALA A 134 10.24 -19.97 11.01
C ALA A 134 11.75 -20.15 11.25
N GLN A 135 12.39 -21.03 10.48
CA GLN A 135 13.83 -21.30 10.58
C GLN A 135 14.68 -20.08 10.22
N TYR A 136 14.33 -19.36 9.15
CA TYR A 136 15.07 -18.20 8.64
C TYR A 136 14.47 -16.85 9.07
N LYS A 137 13.63 -16.85 10.11
CA LYS A 137 13.03 -15.63 10.63
C LYS A 137 14.09 -14.70 11.20
N ARG A 138 14.40 -13.63 10.48
CA ARG A 138 15.24 -12.54 10.98
C ARG A 138 14.49 -11.66 11.96
N SER A 139 15.22 -11.06 12.89
CA SER A 139 14.75 -9.97 13.73
C SER A 139 15.87 -8.96 13.94
N PHE A 140 15.55 -7.80 14.48
CA PHE A 140 16.57 -6.80 14.76
C PHE A 140 17.51 -7.29 15.88
N ASN A 141 18.79 -7.50 15.55
CA ASN A 141 19.80 -7.90 16.52
C ASN A 141 21.22 -7.54 16.05
N TYR A 142 21.70 -6.37 16.46
CA TYR A 142 23.07 -5.94 16.14
C TYR A 142 24.15 -6.86 16.70
N THR A 143 23.96 -7.48 17.86
CA THR A 143 24.97 -8.42 18.39
C THR A 143 25.10 -9.65 17.49
N HIS A 144 23.98 -10.14 16.95
CA HIS A 144 24.00 -11.24 16.00
C HIS A 144 24.62 -10.83 14.65
N ALA A 145 24.24 -9.67 14.12
CA ALA A 145 24.85 -9.11 12.90
C ALA A 145 26.38 -8.95 13.06
N ALA A 146 26.83 -8.38 14.19
CA ALA A 146 28.25 -8.24 14.52
C ALA A 146 28.95 -9.60 14.60
N LYS A 147 28.31 -10.61 15.19
CA LYS A 147 28.84 -11.97 15.23
C LYS A 147 29.06 -12.54 13.83
N ILE A 148 28.08 -12.39 12.92
CA ILE A 148 28.22 -12.85 11.53
C ILE A 148 29.41 -12.19 10.84
N LEU A 149 29.59 -10.87 11.01
CA LEU A 149 30.76 -10.17 10.46
C LEU A 149 32.08 -10.71 11.03
N THR A 150 32.17 -10.88 12.36
CA THR A 150 33.39 -11.38 13.00
C THR A 150 33.71 -12.83 12.65
N ASP A 151 32.70 -13.69 12.54
CA ASP A 151 32.88 -15.10 12.15
C ASP A 151 33.43 -15.22 10.71
N ASN A 152 33.15 -14.21 9.87
CA ASN A 152 33.69 -14.11 8.51
C ASN A 152 34.99 -13.29 8.43
N GLY A 153 35.64 -13.01 9.56
CA GLY A 153 36.96 -12.37 9.62
C GLY A 153 36.95 -10.86 9.54
N CYS A 154 35.78 -10.21 9.52
CA CYS A 154 35.71 -8.75 9.62
C CYS A 154 36.09 -8.29 11.04
N THR A 155 36.66 -7.10 11.16
CA THR A 155 37.00 -6.49 12.45
C THR A 155 36.29 -5.15 12.60
N GLY A 156 35.75 -4.88 13.79
CA GLY A 156 34.98 -3.66 14.02
C GLY A 156 34.19 -3.72 15.32
N THR A 157 33.39 -2.68 15.56
CA THR A 157 32.49 -2.59 16.71
C THR A 157 31.18 -1.94 16.29
N ILE A 158 30.09 -2.28 16.98
CA ILE A 158 28.78 -1.66 16.76
C ILE A 158 28.89 -0.14 17.03
N GLY A 159 28.44 0.66 16.08
CA GLY A 159 28.55 2.13 16.09
C GLY A 159 29.94 2.67 15.73
N GLY A 160 30.91 1.78 15.50
CA GLY A 160 32.24 2.11 15.01
C GLY A 160 32.38 1.93 13.50
N THR A 161 33.59 1.67 13.04
CA THR A 161 33.87 1.31 11.64
C THR A 161 34.18 -0.18 11.55
N TRP A 162 33.70 -0.82 10.48
CA TRP A 162 33.99 -2.22 10.18
C TRP A 162 34.98 -2.32 9.03
N ILE A 163 35.93 -3.24 9.14
CA ILE A 163 36.99 -3.54 8.19
C ILE A 163 36.82 -4.98 7.70
N LEU A 164 36.98 -5.20 6.40
CA LEU A 164 36.93 -6.51 5.77
C LEU A 164 38.08 -7.43 6.23
N PRO A 165 38.04 -8.73 5.89
CA PRO A 165 39.08 -9.69 6.29
C PRO A 165 40.47 -9.40 5.73
N ASP A 166 40.58 -8.51 4.73
CA ASP A 166 41.87 -8.02 4.22
C ASP A 166 42.60 -7.10 5.20
N GLY A 167 41.93 -6.67 6.28
CA GLY A 167 42.48 -5.85 7.36
C GLY A 167 42.69 -4.38 7.00
N ILE A 168 42.30 -3.93 5.80
CA ILE A 168 42.52 -2.56 5.34
C ILE A 168 41.29 -1.91 4.69
N THR A 169 40.38 -2.69 4.11
CA THR A 169 39.22 -2.15 3.41
C THR A 169 38.08 -1.90 4.37
N THR A 170 37.64 -0.64 4.45
CA THR A 170 36.44 -0.28 5.22
C THR A 170 35.17 -0.76 4.52
N ILE A 171 34.21 -1.27 5.29
CA ILE A 171 32.88 -1.60 4.78
C ILE A 171 32.07 -0.32 4.58
N GLY A 172 31.74 -0.03 3.32
CA GLY A 172 31.14 1.24 2.91
C GLY A 172 32.19 2.36 2.70
N PRO A 173 31.75 3.59 2.42
CA PRO A 173 30.36 4.05 2.39
C PRO A 173 29.57 3.48 1.21
N PHE A 174 28.27 3.33 1.39
CA PHE A 174 27.31 2.98 0.34
C PHE A 174 26.27 4.09 0.15
N THR A 175 25.58 4.05 -0.99
CA THR A 175 24.39 4.86 -1.30
C THR A 175 23.20 3.95 -1.53
N MET A 176 22.02 4.37 -1.07
CA MET A 176 20.77 3.68 -1.33
C MET A 176 19.88 4.56 -2.21
N ILE A 177 19.67 4.14 -3.46
CA ILE A 177 18.91 4.91 -4.44
C ILE A 177 17.39 4.79 -4.20
N CYS A 178 16.66 5.89 -4.36
CA CYS A 178 15.20 5.98 -4.25
C CYS A 178 14.63 7.08 -5.17
N PRO A 179 13.44 6.90 -5.77
CA PRO A 179 12.76 7.99 -6.48
C PRO A 179 12.34 9.14 -5.54
N PRO A 180 12.41 10.41 -5.96
CA PRO A 180 11.82 11.51 -5.20
C PRO A 180 10.30 11.41 -5.19
N GLY A 181 9.67 12.09 -4.22
CA GLY A 181 8.22 12.22 -4.16
C GLY A 181 7.46 10.99 -3.65
N TRP A 182 8.07 9.80 -3.62
CA TRP A 182 7.52 8.60 -2.97
C TRP A 182 7.82 8.67 -1.46
N THR A 183 6.99 9.41 -0.74
CA THR A 183 7.24 9.78 0.66
C THR A 183 7.30 8.59 1.62
N ASP A 184 6.45 7.58 1.42
CA ASP A 184 6.46 6.32 2.17
C ASP A 184 7.75 5.54 1.96
N VAL A 185 8.16 5.42 0.71
CA VAL A 185 9.41 4.74 0.35
C VAL A 185 10.62 5.51 0.88
N ARG A 186 10.62 6.84 0.79
CA ARG A 186 11.68 7.66 1.38
C ARG A 186 11.82 7.42 2.88
N ILE A 187 10.72 7.40 3.63
CA ILE A 187 10.75 7.12 5.08
C ILE A 187 11.35 5.74 5.34
N PHE A 188 10.94 4.72 4.56
CA PHE A 188 11.55 3.39 4.63
C PHE A 188 13.06 3.42 4.36
N THR A 189 13.49 4.07 3.27
CA THR A 189 14.90 4.10 2.87
C THR A 189 15.75 4.83 3.91
N GLU A 190 15.29 5.97 4.42
CA GLU A 190 15.96 6.71 5.50
C GLU A 190 16.06 5.87 6.78
N TRP A 191 15.01 5.13 7.13
CA TRP A 191 15.00 4.23 8.29
C TRP A 191 16.06 3.14 8.19
N VAL A 192 16.10 2.43 7.06
CA VAL A 192 17.07 1.36 6.82
C VAL A 192 18.50 1.90 6.75
N CYS A 193 18.72 3.06 6.11
CA CYS A 193 20.03 3.71 6.08
C CYS A 193 20.51 4.06 7.50
N ALA A 194 19.60 4.53 8.37
CA ALA A 194 19.90 4.82 9.75
C ALA A 194 20.25 3.54 10.53
N ASP A 195 19.50 2.45 10.34
CA ASP A 195 19.79 1.16 10.98
C ASP A 195 21.19 0.63 10.62
N PHE A 196 21.62 0.73 9.35
CA PHE A 196 22.97 0.34 8.93
C PHE A 196 24.04 1.30 9.47
N THR A 197 23.78 2.60 9.42
CA THR A 197 24.73 3.62 9.88
C THR A 197 24.94 3.55 11.40
N ASN A 198 23.89 3.32 12.17
CA ASN A 198 23.95 3.12 13.62
C ASN A 198 24.72 1.86 14.01
N PHE A 199 24.70 0.82 13.15
CA PHE A 199 25.53 -0.37 13.34
C PHE A 199 27.01 -0.10 13.06
N GLY A 200 27.34 0.88 12.20
CA GLY A 200 28.72 1.22 11.83
C GLY A 200 29.06 1.02 10.34
N ILE A 201 28.05 0.83 9.49
CA ILE A 201 28.20 0.78 8.03
C ILE A 201 27.53 2.02 7.45
N THR A 202 28.33 2.96 6.95
CA THR A 202 27.79 4.23 6.44
C THR A 202 26.97 3.97 5.18
N VAL A 203 25.67 4.25 5.23
CA VAL A 203 24.77 4.20 4.07
C VAL A 203 24.03 5.52 3.98
N THR A 204 24.10 6.17 2.81
CA THR A 204 23.48 7.46 2.57
C THR A 204 22.34 7.35 1.56
N PHE A 205 21.28 8.12 1.78
CA PHE A 205 20.14 8.20 0.88
C PHE A 205 20.49 9.02 -0.37
N GLU A 206 20.22 8.47 -1.56
CA GLU A 206 20.42 9.16 -2.84
C GLU A 206 19.11 9.20 -3.63
N THR A 207 18.66 10.39 -4.03
CA THR A 207 17.47 10.54 -4.88
C THR A 207 17.83 10.41 -6.35
N VAL A 208 17.06 9.60 -7.07
CA VAL A 208 17.14 9.51 -8.53
C VAL A 208 15.86 10.08 -9.12
N ASP A 209 15.94 11.24 -9.74
CA ASP A 209 14.76 11.92 -10.28
C ASP A 209 14.06 11.10 -11.36
N THR A 210 12.80 10.73 -11.10
CA THR A 210 11.93 9.99 -12.03
C THR A 210 10.93 10.88 -12.77
N ASP A 211 10.79 12.13 -12.36
CA ASP A 211 9.68 13.01 -12.74
C ASP A 211 10.07 14.01 -13.84
N VAL A 212 11.36 14.29 -14.05
CA VAL A 212 11.83 15.06 -15.22
C VAL A 212 11.64 14.30 -16.54
N ALA A 213 11.66 15.02 -17.68
CA ALA A 213 11.67 14.36 -18.99
C ALA A 213 12.88 13.40 -19.10
N GLY A 214 12.62 12.11 -19.30
CA GLY A 214 13.65 11.06 -19.27
C GLY A 214 14.05 10.58 -17.86
N GLY A 215 13.44 11.09 -16.79
CA GLY A 215 13.74 10.70 -15.40
C GLY A 215 13.44 9.23 -15.12
N TRP A 216 12.27 8.73 -15.57
CA TRP A 216 11.96 7.30 -15.48
C TRP A 216 12.99 6.43 -16.22
N ASP A 217 13.42 6.85 -17.41
CA ASP A 217 14.45 6.14 -18.18
C ASP A 217 15.79 6.14 -17.44
N ASN A 218 16.14 7.24 -16.75
CA ASN A 218 17.34 7.32 -15.91
C ASN A 218 17.27 6.36 -14.70
N TRP A 219 16.12 6.29 -14.02
CA TRP A 219 15.89 5.32 -12.95
C TRP A 219 16.07 3.88 -13.45
N VAL A 220 15.41 3.54 -14.56
CA VAL A 220 15.54 2.22 -15.19
C VAL A 220 17.00 1.96 -15.61
N ALA A 221 17.69 2.96 -16.17
CA ALA A 221 19.08 2.85 -16.57
C ALA A 221 20.02 2.58 -15.40
N LYS A 222 19.82 3.23 -14.23
CA LYS A 222 20.60 2.94 -13.02
C LYS A 222 20.48 1.47 -12.61
N TRP A 223 19.26 0.92 -12.64
CA TRP A 223 19.04 -0.49 -12.37
C TRP A 223 19.71 -1.39 -13.39
N ILE A 224 19.44 -1.21 -14.69
CA ILE A 224 19.97 -2.07 -15.75
C ILE A 224 21.51 -2.02 -15.80
N ASN A 225 22.09 -0.83 -15.65
CA ASN A 225 23.54 -0.62 -15.72
C ASN A 225 24.26 -0.88 -14.39
N ARG A 226 23.53 -1.21 -13.31
CA ARG A 226 24.09 -1.43 -11.97
C ARG A 226 24.87 -0.21 -11.44
N ASP A 227 24.38 0.99 -11.74
CA ASP A 227 24.94 2.25 -11.26
C ASP A 227 24.32 2.65 -9.90
N TYR A 228 24.54 1.77 -8.93
CA TYR A 228 24.14 1.91 -7.52
C TYR A 228 24.92 0.92 -6.65
N THR A 229 24.92 1.10 -5.33
CA THR A 229 25.43 0.09 -4.38
C THR A 229 24.27 -0.65 -3.74
N LEU A 230 23.34 0.10 -3.14
CA LEU A 230 22.07 -0.39 -2.63
C LEU A 230 20.92 0.35 -3.34
N GLY A 231 19.73 -0.24 -3.34
CA GLY A 231 18.54 0.42 -3.85
C GLY A 231 17.29 -0.05 -3.13
N MET A 232 16.27 0.81 -3.07
CA MET A 232 14.93 0.32 -2.76
C MET A 232 14.35 -0.34 -4.01
N SER A 233 13.90 -1.59 -3.90
CA SER A 233 13.27 -2.30 -5.02
C SER A 233 11.81 -2.60 -4.71
N VAL A 234 10.99 -2.42 -5.73
CA VAL A 234 9.59 -2.83 -5.78
C VAL A 234 9.30 -3.23 -7.22
N GLY A 235 9.14 -4.53 -7.47
CA GLY A 235 9.13 -5.10 -8.81
C GLY A 235 7.75 -5.26 -9.43
N GLU A 236 7.73 -5.59 -10.73
CA GLU A 236 6.51 -5.96 -11.45
C GLU A 236 5.85 -7.25 -10.96
N PRO A 237 6.58 -8.31 -10.57
CA PRO A 237 5.91 -9.50 -10.09
C PRO A 237 5.25 -9.26 -8.73
N LYS A 238 3.93 -9.41 -8.65
CA LYS A 238 3.13 -9.08 -7.47
C LYS A 238 2.80 -10.33 -6.68
N VAL A 239 2.53 -10.18 -5.39
CA VAL A 239 2.11 -11.34 -4.57
C VAL A 239 0.75 -11.92 -4.99
N ILE A 240 0.02 -11.23 -5.88
CA ILE A 240 -1.24 -11.71 -6.46
C ILE A 240 -1.06 -12.52 -7.75
N GLU A 241 0.16 -12.71 -8.22
CA GLU A 241 0.51 -13.55 -9.37
C GLU A 241 0.93 -14.95 -8.90
N SER A 242 0.98 -15.94 -9.80
CA SER A 242 1.40 -17.29 -9.40
C SER A 242 2.84 -17.29 -8.86
N PRO A 243 3.21 -18.22 -7.97
CA PRO A 243 4.58 -18.33 -7.47
C PRO A 243 5.63 -18.40 -8.57
N GLU A 244 5.34 -19.10 -9.67
CA GLU A 244 6.17 -19.13 -10.87
C GLU A 244 6.40 -17.72 -11.43
N VAL A 245 5.35 -17.00 -11.81
CA VAL A 245 5.46 -15.63 -12.34
C VAL A 245 6.19 -14.71 -11.35
N PHE A 246 5.90 -14.87 -10.06
CA PHE A 246 6.51 -14.10 -9.00
C PHE A 246 8.02 -14.30 -8.91
N PHE A 247 8.49 -15.55 -8.87
CA PHE A 247 9.91 -15.86 -8.77
C PHE A 247 10.69 -15.52 -10.05
N ASN A 248 10.04 -15.45 -11.22
CA ASN A 248 10.71 -15.09 -12.48
C ASN A 248 11.53 -13.79 -12.40
N ALA A 249 11.21 -12.89 -11.46
CA ALA A 249 11.90 -11.61 -11.23
C ALA A 249 13.41 -11.70 -10.97
N TRP A 250 13.93 -12.87 -10.58
CA TRP A 250 15.34 -13.06 -10.21
C TRP A 250 16.13 -13.91 -11.21
N ARG A 251 15.56 -14.25 -12.37
CA ARG A 251 16.22 -15.10 -13.38
C ARG A 251 17.19 -14.36 -14.29
N ASP A 252 18.08 -15.12 -14.91
CA ASP A 252 19.22 -14.84 -15.82
C ASP A 252 19.17 -13.60 -16.75
N HIS A 253 18.03 -12.94 -16.97
CA HIS A 253 17.93 -11.81 -17.90
C HIS A 253 18.14 -10.46 -17.23
N LYS A 254 19.25 -9.78 -17.58
CA LYS A 254 19.48 -8.36 -17.25
C LYS A 254 18.45 -7.47 -17.97
N ALA A 255 17.29 -7.28 -17.35
CA ALA A 255 16.24 -6.43 -17.89
C ALA A 255 15.54 -5.65 -16.76
N TRP A 256 14.76 -4.64 -17.13
CA TRP A 256 13.88 -3.99 -16.15
C TRP A 256 12.89 -5.02 -15.59
N ASN A 257 12.79 -5.11 -14.26
CA ASN A 257 12.03 -6.13 -13.52
C ASN A 257 12.49 -7.58 -13.68
N ASN A 258 13.69 -7.83 -14.22
CA ASN A 258 14.28 -9.16 -14.19
C ASN A 258 15.75 -9.11 -13.78
N ASN A 259 16.08 -9.88 -12.74
CA ASN A 259 17.33 -9.90 -12.00
C ASN A 259 17.96 -8.50 -11.91
N ILE A 260 17.25 -7.52 -11.36
CA ILE A 260 17.69 -6.11 -11.35
C ILE A 260 18.91 -5.87 -10.44
N THR A 261 19.27 -6.88 -9.65
CA THR A 261 20.39 -6.89 -8.70
C THR A 261 21.67 -7.48 -9.28
N GLY A 262 21.57 -8.21 -10.40
CA GLY A 262 22.71 -8.89 -11.01
C GLY A 262 23.17 -10.09 -10.21
N TRP A 263 22.27 -10.71 -9.44
CA TRP A 263 22.55 -11.88 -8.66
C TRP A 263 22.99 -13.03 -9.57
N ASN A 264 24.22 -13.51 -9.37
CA ASN A 264 24.93 -14.42 -10.27
C ASN A 264 25.85 -15.42 -9.53
N THR A 265 25.55 -15.70 -8.26
CA THR A 265 26.27 -16.70 -7.45
C THR A 265 26.01 -18.13 -7.95
N ALA A 266 26.73 -19.12 -7.42
CA ALA A 266 26.50 -20.52 -7.80
C ALA A 266 25.06 -20.96 -7.48
N GLU A 267 24.54 -20.48 -6.36
CA GLU A 267 23.19 -20.70 -5.87
C GLU A 267 22.15 -19.94 -6.72
N ALA A 268 22.51 -18.80 -7.34
CA ALA A 268 21.66 -18.15 -8.34
C ALA A 268 21.47 -19.05 -9.58
N TRP A 269 22.52 -19.77 -10.00
CA TRP A 269 22.42 -20.75 -11.09
C TRP A 269 21.65 -22.01 -10.69
N GLU A 270 21.78 -22.46 -9.43
CA GLU A 270 20.93 -23.53 -8.89
C GLU A 270 19.46 -23.12 -8.90
N TYR A 271 19.17 -21.90 -8.46
CA TYR A 271 17.84 -21.31 -8.50
C TYR A 271 17.27 -21.30 -9.93
N ASP A 272 18.05 -20.83 -10.91
CA ASP A 272 17.63 -20.79 -12.32
C ASP A 272 17.29 -22.19 -12.86
N ALA A 273 18.13 -23.19 -12.53
CA ALA A 273 17.91 -24.59 -12.92
C ALA A 273 16.68 -25.23 -12.25
N LEU A 274 16.37 -24.86 -11.00
CA LEU A 274 15.16 -25.29 -10.30
C LEU A 274 13.91 -24.62 -10.90
N TYR A 275 14.00 -23.34 -11.24
CA TYR A 275 12.92 -22.60 -11.86
C TYR A 275 12.58 -23.18 -13.25
N ILE A 276 13.57 -23.50 -14.08
CA ILE A 276 13.33 -24.13 -15.39
C ILE A 276 12.54 -25.45 -15.25
N GLN A 277 12.82 -26.24 -14.20
CA GLN A 277 12.02 -27.43 -13.90
C GLN A 277 10.59 -27.05 -13.51
N LEU A 278 10.43 -26.04 -12.64
CA LEU A 278 9.14 -25.55 -12.14
C LEU A 278 8.19 -25.13 -13.27
N GLU A 279 8.69 -24.44 -14.31
CA GLU A 279 7.89 -23.95 -15.46
C GLU A 279 7.16 -25.05 -16.23
N THR A 280 7.65 -26.29 -16.14
CA THR A 280 7.10 -27.43 -16.90
C THR A 280 6.52 -28.53 -16.01
N GLU A 281 6.51 -28.32 -14.70
CA GLU A 281 6.11 -29.32 -13.73
C GLU A 281 4.58 -29.35 -13.54
N ASP A 282 3.98 -30.51 -13.74
CA ASP A 282 2.53 -30.72 -13.62
C ASP A 282 2.14 -31.60 -12.42
N ASP A 283 3.09 -32.32 -11.80
CA ASP A 283 2.86 -33.03 -10.54
C ASP A 283 2.85 -32.06 -9.35
N PRO A 284 1.73 -31.93 -8.61
CA PRO A 284 1.63 -30.96 -7.52
C PRO A 284 2.63 -31.19 -6.37
N ILE A 285 3.04 -32.44 -6.13
CA ILE A 285 4.00 -32.77 -5.06
C ILE A 285 5.39 -32.30 -5.48
N ARG A 286 5.79 -32.57 -6.71
CA ARG A 286 7.07 -32.13 -7.26
C ARG A 286 7.11 -30.61 -7.43
N TYR A 287 6.02 -29.98 -7.85
CA TYR A 287 5.90 -28.51 -7.93
C TYR A 287 6.11 -27.85 -6.55
N GLN A 288 5.45 -28.36 -5.50
CA GLN A 288 5.67 -27.89 -4.13
C GLN A 288 7.13 -28.09 -3.67
N TYR A 289 7.73 -29.23 -4.00
CA TYR A 289 9.14 -29.50 -3.67
C TYR A 289 10.07 -28.47 -4.32
N LEU A 290 9.88 -28.18 -5.61
CA LEU A 290 10.70 -27.18 -6.32
C LEU A 290 10.54 -25.78 -5.71
N LEU A 291 9.31 -25.38 -5.37
CA LEU A 291 9.07 -24.12 -4.67
C LEU A 291 9.68 -24.06 -3.27
N ASN A 292 9.75 -25.18 -2.55
CA ASN A 292 10.41 -25.24 -1.26
C ASN A 292 11.92 -25.03 -1.40
N GLU A 293 12.55 -25.63 -2.40
CA GLU A 293 13.98 -25.44 -2.68
C GLU A 293 14.27 -23.99 -3.11
N ILE A 294 13.44 -23.40 -3.96
CA ILE A 294 13.55 -21.98 -4.33
C ILE A 294 13.44 -21.09 -3.08
N GLN A 295 12.43 -21.29 -2.23
CA GLN A 295 12.28 -20.53 -0.98
C GLN A 295 13.50 -20.70 -0.06
N ARG A 296 14.08 -21.91 0.03
CA ARG A 296 15.30 -22.17 0.82
C ARG A 296 16.48 -21.36 0.28
N ILE A 297 16.72 -21.36 -1.03
CA ILE A 297 17.81 -20.58 -1.64
C ILE A 297 17.62 -19.09 -1.33
N PHE A 298 16.41 -18.54 -1.48
CA PHE A 298 16.15 -17.13 -1.15
C PHE A 298 16.42 -16.83 0.33
N CYS A 299 16.08 -17.77 1.21
CA CYS A 299 16.37 -17.63 2.63
C CYS A 299 17.87 -17.69 2.94
N GLU A 300 18.66 -18.48 2.23
CA GLU A 300 20.10 -18.64 2.52
C GLU A 300 20.94 -17.56 1.84
N GLU A 301 20.62 -17.24 0.58
CA GLU A 301 21.40 -16.33 -0.25
C GLU A 301 20.98 -14.88 -0.12
N ILE A 302 19.71 -14.61 0.22
CA ILE A 302 19.18 -13.26 0.43
C ILE A 302 19.51 -12.36 -0.77
N PRO A 303 19.00 -12.68 -1.97
CA PRO A 303 19.28 -11.87 -3.17
C PRO A 303 18.87 -10.40 -2.96
N GLU A 304 17.83 -10.19 -2.15
CA GLU A 304 17.34 -8.92 -1.61
C GLU A 304 16.81 -9.17 -0.19
N ILE A 305 16.74 -8.14 0.66
CA ILE A 305 16.10 -8.25 1.98
C ILE A 305 14.64 -7.76 1.89
N PRO A 306 13.65 -8.65 2.01
CA PRO A 306 12.25 -8.25 1.97
C PRO A 306 11.85 -7.57 3.29
N CYS A 307 11.32 -6.35 3.21
CA CYS A 307 11.01 -5.55 4.39
C CYS A 307 9.51 -5.48 4.69
N PHE A 308 8.70 -5.01 3.74
CA PHE A 308 7.24 -5.00 3.87
C PHE A 308 6.54 -5.19 2.53
N VAL A 309 5.36 -5.79 2.53
CA VAL A 309 4.57 -5.99 1.30
C VAL A 309 3.98 -4.65 0.91
N ASN A 310 4.36 -4.11 -0.25
CA ASN A 310 3.93 -2.79 -0.67
C ASN A 310 2.41 -2.75 -0.90
N GLY A 311 1.82 -1.56 -0.72
CA GLY A 311 0.40 -1.35 -0.96
C GLY A 311 0.06 -1.48 -2.43
N TYR A 312 -1.06 -2.13 -2.71
CA TYR A 312 -1.70 -2.12 -4.01
C TYR A 312 -2.61 -0.89 -4.07
N TRP A 313 -1.97 0.28 -4.18
CA TRP A 313 -2.58 1.57 -3.91
C TRP A 313 -3.86 1.81 -4.72
N TYR A 314 -4.97 1.92 -4.01
CA TYR A 314 -6.31 2.02 -4.56
C TYR A 314 -7.20 2.81 -3.59
N ILE A 315 -7.35 4.11 -3.87
CA ILE A 315 -8.22 5.00 -3.11
C ILE A 315 -9.16 5.68 -4.08
N TYR A 316 -10.45 5.62 -3.83
CA TYR A 316 -11.46 6.26 -4.66
C TYR A 316 -12.43 7.06 -3.79
N ASN A 317 -13.24 7.91 -4.41
CA ASN A 317 -14.38 8.54 -3.76
C ASN A 317 -15.64 8.33 -4.60
N ASP A 318 -16.81 8.40 -3.95
CA ASP A 318 -18.09 8.21 -4.62
C ASP A 318 -18.75 9.53 -5.03
N TRP A 319 -17.98 10.62 -5.16
CA TRP A 319 -18.59 11.93 -5.45
C TRP A 319 -19.19 11.97 -6.85
N TYR A 320 -18.40 11.68 -7.89
CA TYR A 320 -18.89 11.65 -9.28
C TYR A 320 -19.30 10.27 -9.76
N TRP A 321 -18.69 9.22 -9.21
CA TRP A 321 -18.80 7.85 -9.70
C TRP A 321 -19.08 6.90 -8.56
N GLU A 322 -20.07 6.04 -8.72
CA GLU A 322 -20.29 4.87 -7.87
C GLU A 322 -20.02 3.58 -8.67
N GLY A 323 -20.09 2.43 -8.00
CA GLY A 323 -19.89 1.12 -8.63
C GLY A 323 -18.43 0.66 -8.67
N TRP A 324 -17.55 1.29 -7.88
CA TRP A 324 -16.17 0.85 -7.69
C TRP A 324 -16.09 -0.58 -7.14
N THR A 325 -15.07 -1.32 -7.56
CA THR A 325 -14.75 -2.63 -6.96
C THR A 325 -14.15 -2.43 -5.57
N ASN A 326 -14.55 -3.26 -4.62
CA ASN A 326 -14.00 -3.26 -3.27
C ASN A 326 -14.23 -4.64 -2.63
N ALA A 327 -13.77 -4.83 -1.39
CA ALA A 327 -13.90 -6.10 -0.71
C ALA A 327 -15.36 -6.60 -0.57
N LEU A 328 -16.36 -5.70 -0.53
CA LEU A 328 -17.78 -6.06 -0.48
C LEU A 328 -18.42 -6.16 -1.88
N ASN A 329 -18.06 -5.25 -2.79
CA ASN A 329 -18.50 -5.23 -4.18
C ASN A 329 -17.41 -5.82 -5.10
N ASN A 330 -17.06 -7.08 -4.87
CA ASN A 330 -15.93 -7.74 -5.52
C ASN A 330 -16.32 -8.37 -6.86
N TYR A 331 -16.79 -7.55 -7.82
CA TYR A 331 -17.13 -8.05 -9.16
C TYR A 331 -15.88 -8.34 -10.01
N GLN A 332 -14.71 -7.86 -9.59
CA GLN A 332 -13.42 -8.10 -10.23
C GLN A 332 -12.27 -7.98 -9.22
N GLN A 333 -11.13 -8.59 -9.56
CA GLN A 333 -9.88 -8.44 -8.82
C GLN A 333 -9.50 -6.97 -8.62
N LEU A 334 -8.81 -6.70 -7.51
CA LEU A 334 -8.27 -5.38 -7.20
C LEU A 334 -7.34 -4.89 -8.32
N ILE A 335 -7.47 -3.61 -8.66
CA ILE A 335 -6.64 -2.96 -9.68
C ILE A 335 -5.86 -1.78 -9.10
N THR A 336 -4.82 -1.38 -9.84
CA THR A 336 -4.13 -0.10 -9.65
C THR A 336 -3.82 0.51 -11.01
N LEU A 337 -3.60 1.82 -11.07
CA LEU A 337 -3.43 2.52 -12.34
C LEU A 337 -2.03 2.37 -12.94
N TRP A 338 -1.00 2.11 -12.12
CA TRP A 338 0.39 2.03 -12.56
C TRP A 338 0.83 0.68 -13.13
N THR A 339 0.04 -0.39 -13.00
CA THR A 339 0.35 -1.70 -13.61
C THR A 339 -0.02 -1.76 -15.09
N ASN A 340 0.81 -2.35 -15.94
CA ASN A 340 0.53 -2.45 -17.38
C ASN A 340 -0.25 -3.71 -17.77
N ASN A 341 -0.29 -4.73 -16.92
CA ASN A 341 -0.92 -6.04 -17.21
C ASN A 341 -2.41 -6.13 -16.83
N GLN A 342 -3.05 -5.04 -16.42
CA GLN A 342 -4.45 -5.04 -15.95
C GLN A 342 -5.45 -4.31 -16.87
N ILE A 343 -5.13 -4.11 -18.16
CA ILE A 343 -6.00 -3.38 -19.11
C ILE A 343 -7.45 -3.91 -19.14
N PRO A 344 -7.71 -5.24 -19.20
CA PRO A 344 -9.08 -5.76 -19.18
C PRO A 344 -9.84 -5.42 -17.89
N MET A 345 -9.18 -5.49 -16.74
CA MET A 345 -9.77 -5.21 -15.43
C MET A 345 -10.03 -3.71 -15.25
N LYS A 346 -9.13 -2.85 -15.73
CA LYS A 346 -9.35 -1.39 -15.78
C LYS A 346 -10.55 -1.06 -16.66
N THR A 347 -10.67 -1.71 -17.82
CA THR A 347 -11.80 -1.53 -18.75
C THR A 347 -13.11 -1.94 -18.12
N ARG A 348 -13.13 -3.12 -17.48
CA ARG A 348 -14.31 -3.61 -16.76
C ARG A 348 -14.68 -2.69 -15.60
N MET A 349 -13.72 -2.13 -14.87
CA MET A 349 -14.01 -1.12 -13.86
C MET A 349 -14.76 0.07 -14.47
N ILE A 350 -14.21 0.68 -15.51
CA ILE A 350 -14.78 1.86 -16.17
C ILE A 350 -16.22 1.60 -16.65
N LEU A 351 -16.48 0.41 -17.21
CA LEU A 351 -17.82 0.02 -17.66
C LEU A 351 -18.83 -0.15 -16.53
N ASN A 352 -18.37 -0.50 -15.32
CA ASN A 352 -19.22 -0.63 -14.14
C ASN A 352 -19.46 0.72 -13.42
N LEU A 353 -18.66 1.75 -13.69
CA LEU A 353 -18.86 3.05 -13.08
C LEU A 353 -20.14 3.71 -13.59
N VAL A 354 -20.93 4.22 -12.64
CA VAL A 354 -22.17 4.96 -12.90
C VAL A 354 -22.05 6.35 -12.31
N ALA A 355 -22.41 7.36 -13.09
CA ALA A 355 -22.43 8.74 -12.61
C ALA A 355 -23.50 8.93 -11.53
N THR A 356 -23.12 9.51 -10.39
CA THR A 356 -24.01 9.84 -9.27
C THR A 356 -24.96 11.01 -9.58
N GLY A 357 -24.58 11.86 -10.54
CA GLY A 357 -25.28 13.10 -10.89
C GLY A 357 -24.76 14.35 -10.17
N CYS A 358 -23.78 14.22 -9.27
CA CYS A 358 -23.14 15.36 -8.60
C CYS A 358 -22.24 16.15 -9.57
N SER A 359 -22.06 17.45 -9.29
CA SER A 359 -21.29 18.39 -10.11
C SER A 359 -20.19 19.10 -9.31
N TYR A 360 -19.18 19.65 -9.99
CA TYR A 360 -18.07 20.36 -9.35
C TYR A 360 -18.50 21.62 -8.59
N SER A 361 -19.59 22.29 -9.02
CA SER A 361 -20.17 23.43 -8.30
C SER A 361 -20.76 23.07 -6.93
N GLU A 362 -20.98 21.78 -6.67
CA GLU A 362 -21.45 21.28 -5.38
C GLU A 362 -20.27 20.81 -4.50
N PHE A 363 -19.04 20.87 -5.00
CA PHE A 363 -17.82 20.50 -4.27
C PHE A 363 -17.48 21.59 -3.23
N GLY A 364 -18.06 21.44 -2.05
CA GLY A 364 -17.90 22.31 -0.88
C GLY A 364 -18.40 21.58 0.37
N PRO A 365 -18.27 22.16 1.58
CA PRO A 365 -18.89 21.57 2.77
C PRO A 365 -20.35 21.31 2.42
N GLY A 366 -20.81 20.07 2.62
CA GLY A 366 -22.14 19.62 2.22
C GLY A 366 -23.24 20.60 2.63
N PRO A 367 -24.45 20.48 2.05
CA PRO A 367 -25.52 21.46 2.23
C PRO A 367 -25.59 21.88 3.70
N SER A 368 -25.47 23.18 3.94
CA SER A 368 -25.54 23.70 5.30
C SER A 368 -26.86 23.25 5.92
N VAL A 369 -26.99 23.28 7.25
CA VAL A 369 -28.28 23.01 7.90
C VAL A 369 -29.41 23.85 7.27
N TRP A 370 -29.07 25.03 6.73
CA TRP A 370 -29.97 25.91 5.99
C TRP A 370 -30.37 25.38 4.61
N ASP A 371 -29.52 24.65 3.91
CA ASP A 371 -29.84 24.04 2.62
C ASP A 371 -30.67 22.77 2.80
N ILE A 372 -30.46 22.03 3.90
CA ILE A 372 -31.38 20.98 4.35
C ILE A 372 -32.75 21.58 4.70
N ILE A 373 -32.80 22.70 5.43
CA ILE A 373 -34.03 23.42 5.76
C ILE A 373 -34.75 23.95 4.50
N LYS A 374 -34.02 24.44 3.50
CA LYS A 374 -34.59 24.86 2.21
C LYS A 374 -35.10 23.68 1.38
N ALA A 375 -34.54 22.48 1.55
CA ALA A 375 -35.03 21.23 0.97
C ALA A 375 -36.28 20.66 1.69
N ILE A 376 -36.80 21.37 2.70
CA ILE A 376 -38.12 21.16 3.31
C ILE A 376 -39.22 22.05 2.68
N PRO A 377 -39.45 22.16 1.34
CA PRO A 377 -40.71 22.76 0.89
C PRO A 377 -41.93 21.85 1.17
N PHE A 378 -41.71 20.59 1.55
CA PHE A 378 -42.81 19.60 1.63
C PHE A 378 -43.30 19.25 3.03
N VAL A 379 -42.62 19.61 4.13
CA VAL A 379 -43.10 19.28 5.49
C VAL A 379 -43.80 20.47 6.17
N GLY A 380 -43.44 21.70 5.81
CA GLY A 380 -44.07 22.92 6.39
C GLY A 380 -45.57 23.03 6.08
N ILE A 381 -46.02 22.56 4.92
CA ILE A 381 -47.44 22.56 4.53
C ILE A 381 -48.25 21.56 5.38
N PHE A 382 -47.70 20.38 5.71
CA PHE A 382 -48.41 19.40 6.54
C PHE A 382 -48.49 19.83 8.01
N ILE A 383 -47.49 20.54 8.53
CA ILE A 383 -47.52 21.06 9.90
C ILE A 383 -48.54 22.20 10.02
N ILE A 384 -48.61 23.10 9.02
CA ILE A 384 -49.60 24.19 9.01
C ILE A 384 -51.03 23.63 8.87
N ILE A 385 -51.26 22.68 7.96
CA ILE A 385 -52.58 22.01 7.81
C ILE A 385 -52.95 21.23 9.07
N GLY A 386 -51.98 20.56 9.72
CA GLY A 386 -52.19 19.83 10.96
C GLY A 386 -52.56 20.73 12.14
N ILE A 387 -51.88 21.88 12.29
CA ILE A 387 -52.16 22.86 13.35
C ILE A 387 -53.53 23.53 13.12
N PHE A 388 -53.87 23.92 11.88
CA PHE A 388 -55.20 24.48 11.59
C PHE A 388 -56.32 23.43 11.74
N GLY A 389 -56.06 22.18 11.40
CA GLY A 389 -57.00 21.07 11.63
C GLY A 389 -57.28 20.82 13.10
N ILE A 390 -56.24 20.83 13.95
CA ILE A 390 -56.37 20.66 15.40
C ILE A 390 -57.09 21.88 16.01
N CYS A 391 -56.73 23.11 15.63
CA CYS A 391 -57.42 24.31 16.11
C CYS A 391 -58.92 24.34 15.71
N TYR A 392 -59.28 23.84 14.52
CA TYR A 392 -60.67 23.74 14.08
C TYR A 392 -61.47 22.68 14.87
N ILE A 393 -60.84 21.54 15.19
CA ILE A 393 -61.45 20.50 16.03
C ILE A 393 -61.66 21.02 17.47
N VAL A 394 -60.67 21.69 18.06
CA VAL A 394 -60.81 22.31 19.39
C VAL A 394 -61.90 23.40 19.40
N TYR A 395 -62.00 24.22 18.34
CA TYR A 395 -63.06 25.22 18.21
C TYR A 395 -64.47 24.61 18.12
N LYS A 396 -64.63 23.46 17.45
CA LYS A 396 -65.93 22.75 17.39
C LYS A 396 -66.31 22.07 18.70
N ILE A 397 -65.33 21.55 19.46
CA ILE A 397 -65.56 20.91 20.75
C ILE A 397 -65.89 21.96 21.84
N ALA A 398 -65.34 23.16 21.74
CA ALA A 398 -65.51 24.22 22.74
C ALA A 398 -66.83 25.03 22.62
N LYS A 399 -67.70 24.74 21.65
CA LYS A 399 -68.99 25.45 21.54
C LYS A 399 -70.02 24.84 22.51
N PRO A 400 -70.55 25.60 23.49
CA PRO A 400 -71.57 25.09 24.39
C PRO A 400 -72.86 24.76 23.60
N ASN A 401 -73.37 23.55 23.80
CA ASN A 401 -74.65 23.12 23.26
C ASN A 401 -75.77 23.98 23.90
N PRO A 402 -76.58 24.72 23.12
CA PRO A 402 -77.57 25.65 23.67
C PRO A 402 -78.84 24.92 24.12
N LYS A 403 -78.72 23.93 25.01
CA LYS A 403 -79.86 23.27 25.68
C LYS A 403 -79.45 22.66 27.03
N SER A 404 -79.30 23.50 28.05
CA SER A 404 -79.60 23.10 29.43
C SER A 404 -80.12 24.33 30.19
N LYS A 405 -81.44 24.45 30.24
CA LYS A 405 -82.11 25.23 31.29
C LYS A 405 -81.83 24.52 32.60
N GLN A 406 -81.24 25.22 33.57
CA GLN A 406 -81.26 24.76 34.95
C GLN A 406 -81.87 25.87 35.81
N GLU A 407 -82.91 25.47 36.53
CA GLU A 407 -83.82 26.28 37.32
C GLU A 407 -83.12 26.88 38.56
N TYR A 408 -83.59 28.06 38.92
CA TYR A 408 -83.18 28.84 40.08
C TYR A 408 -83.81 28.22 41.34
N ASN A 409 -83.00 27.80 42.32
CA ASN A 409 -83.47 27.38 43.65
C ASN A 409 -83.00 28.41 44.70
N PRO A 410 -83.90 29.18 45.33
CA PRO A 410 -83.52 30.22 46.28
C PRO A 410 -83.80 29.78 47.72
N TYR A 411 -82.93 29.01 48.35
CA TYR A 411 -82.90 28.88 49.81
C TYR A 411 -81.49 28.55 50.32
N PHE A 412 -81.17 29.19 51.44
CA PHE A 412 -80.03 29.04 52.36
C PHE A 412 -78.89 30.07 52.25
N SER A 413 -79.03 31.05 53.16
CA SER A 413 -78.02 31.65 54.03
C SER A 413 -76.93 30.71 54.52
#